data_AF-A0A7W0LKT3-F1
#
_entry.id   AF-A0A7W0LKT3-F1
#
_cell.length_a   1.000
_cell.length_b   1.000
_cell.length_c   1.000
_cell.angle_alpha   90.00
_cell.angle_beta   90.00
_cell.angle_gamma   90.00
#
_symmetry.space_group_name_H-M   'P 1'
#
loop_
_entity.id
_entity.type
_entity.pdbx_description
1 polymer ?
#
loop_
_entity_poly.entity_id
_entity_poly.type
_entity_poly.pdbx_seq_one_letter_code
_entity_poly.pdbx_strand_id
1 'polypeptide(L)' 'EITMRLYKGGAGAVARTSPNALYDEALAGFGESGGLFSQQASPGFIELWSLQTRMAYQIRNRGKEGS' A
#
# COMPACT_ATOMS: atom_id res chain seq x y z
N GLU A 1 12.46 -2.90 -19.51
CA GLU A 1 11.59 -3.21 -20.66
C GLU A 1 10.13 -3.26 -20.23
N ILE A 2 9.21 -2.99 -21.16
CA ILE A 2 7.76 -3.14 -20.96
C ILE A 2 7.24 -4.05 -22.06
N THR A 3 6.58 -5.14 -21.69
CA THR A 3 5.91 -6.03 -22.65
C THR A 3 4.47 -5.55 -22.85
N MET A 4 4.07 -5.39 -24.10
CA MET A 4 2.75 -4.86 -24.49
C MET A 4 1.93 -5.93 -25.21
N ARG A 5 0.65 -6.05 -24.87
CA ARG A 5 -0.34 -6.81 -25.65
C ARG A 5 -1.09 -5.84 -26.56
N LEU A 6 -1.08 -6.12 -27.85
CA LEU A 6 -1.81 -5.36 -28.87
C LEU A 6 -2.99 -6.19 -29.36
N TYR A 7 -4.20 -5.64 -29.36
CA TYR A 7 -5.39 -6.33 -29.85
C TYR A 7 -6.47 -5.36 -30.30
N LYS A 8 -6.96 -5.50 -31.55
CA LYS A 8 -8.06 -4.70 -32.14
C LYS A 8 -7.92 -3.19 -31.90
N GLY A 9 -6.73 -2.64 -32.13
CA GLY A 9 -6.43 -1.22 -31.93
C GLY A 9 -6.15 -0.79 -30.48
N GLY A 10 -6.29 -1.70 -29.51
CA GLY A 10 -5.90 -1.46 -28.11
C GLY A 10 -4.47 -1.91 -27.82
N ALA A 11 -3.81 -1.21 -26.89
CA ALA A 11 -2.48 -1.54 -26.39
C ALA A 11 -2.49 -1.52 -24.85
N GLY A 12 -2.03 -2.60 -24.22
CA GLY A 12 -1.97 -2.71 -22.75
C GLY A 12 -0.66 -3.33 -22.28
N ALA A 13 -0.07 -2.78 -21.22
CA ALA A 13 1.15 -3.34 -20.61
C ALA A 13 0.81 -4.62 -19.85
N VAL A 14 1.57 -5.69 -20.09
CA VAL A 14 1.38 -7.01 -19.47
C VAL A 14 2.56 -7.45 -18.61
N ALA A 15 3.75 -6.91 -18.83
CA ALA A 15 4.91 -7.16 -17.98
C ALA A 15 5.87 -5.96 -17.96
N ARG A 16 6.68 -5.86 -16.90
CA ARG A 16 7.64 -4.78 -16.68
C ARG A 16 8.91 -5.36 -16.07
N THR A 17 10.06 -4.96 -16.59
CA THR A 17 11.38 -5.33 -16.06
C THR A 17 12.28 -4.10 -16.06
N SER A 18 13.15 -3.97 -15.05
CA SER A 18 14.12 -2.86 -15.01
C SER A 18 15.29 -3.26 -14.11
N PRO A 19 16.55 -2.97 -14.50
CA PRO A 19 17.68 -3.10 -13.59
C PRO A 19 17.60 -2.13 -12.41
N ASN A 20 16.78 -1.07 -12.52
CA ASN A 20 16.56 -0.07 -11.49
C ASN A 20 15.13 -0.16 -10.91
N ALA A 21 14.56 -1.37 -10.85
CA ALA A 21 13.22 -1.56 -10.30
C ALA A 21 13.22 -1.23 -8.79
N LEU A 22 12.26 -0.40 -8.35
CA LEU A 22 11.96 -0.21 -6.92
C LEU A 22 11.03 -1.31 -6.38
N TYR A 23 10.48 -2.14 -7.27
CA TYR A 23 9.72 -3.32 -6.89
C TYR A 23 10.67 -4.43 -6.45
N ASP A 24 10.41 -5.00 -5.27
CA ASP A 24 11.12 -6.14 -4.71
C ASP A 24 10.11 -7.26 -4.43
N GLU A 25 10.26 -8.39 -5.12
CA GLU A 25 9.38 -9.55 -4.99
C GLU A 25 9.42 -10.16 -3.59
N ALA A 26 10.58 -10.14 -2.92
CA ALA A 26 10.72 -10.66 -1.56
C ALA A 26 10.02 -9.77 -0.54
N LEU A 27 9.87 -8.47 -0.81
CA LEU A 27 9.09 -7.55 0.02
C LEU A 27 7.58 -7.67 -0.25
N ALA A 28 7.20 -7.90 -1.50
CA ALA A 28 5.80 -7.88 -1.93
C ALA A 28 5.08 -9.24 -1.84
N GLY A 29 5.84 -10.35 -1.82
CA GLY A 29 5.30 -11.71 -1.82
C GLY A 29 4.80 -12.19 -0.45
N PHE A 30 4.14 -13.35 -0.47
CA PHE A 30 3.62 -14.05 0.72
C PHE A 30 4.33 -15.40 0.98
N GLY A 31 5.55 -15.58 0.45
CA GLY A 31 6.30 -16.85 0.52
C GLY A 31 6.60 -17.33 1.96
N GLU A 32 6.82 -18.64 2.11
CA GLU A 32 6.84 -19.38 3.40
C GLU A 32 7.89 -18.93 4.42
N SER A 33 8.94 -18.24 4.02
CA SER A 33 9.92 -17.64 4.93
C SER A 33 9.79 -16.13 4.83
N GLY A 34 9.22 -15.50 5.87
CA GLY A 34 9.02 -14.05 5.99
C GLY A 34 10.08 -13.26 5.23
N GLY A 35 9.67 -12.72 4.08
CA GLY A 35 10.54 -11.93 3.23
C GLY A 35 11.04 -10.67 3.94
N LEU A 36 11.69 -9.77 3.21
CA LEU A 36 12.24 -8.52 3.76
C LEU A 36 11.20 -7.63 4.48
N PHE A 37 9.91 -7.96 4.39
CA PHE A 37 8.83 -7.29 5.09
C PHE A 37 8.73 -7.69 6.57
N SER A 38 9.06 -6.77 7.47
CA SER A 38 8.84 -6.92 8.91
C SER A 38 7.37 -6.67 9.27
N GLN A 39 6.56 -7.74 9.28
CA GLN A 39 5.14 -7.65 9.61
C GLN A 39 4.90 -7.05 11.00
N GLN A 40 5.81 -7.31 11.95
CA GLN A 40 5.72 -6.86 13.34
C GLN A 40 5.77 -5.32 13.48
N ALA A 41 6.30 -4.60 12.49
CA ALA A 41 6.29 -3.14 12.48
C ALA A 41 4.92 -2.54 12.10
N SER A 42 4.05 -3.32 11.44
CA SER A 42 2.79 -2.82 10.87
C SER A 42 1.81 -2.28 11.92
N PRO A 43 1.56 -2.95 13.06
CA PRO A 43 0.60 -2.46 14.06
C PRO A 43 0.97 -1.08 14.62
N GLY A 44 2.26 -0.85 14.90
CA GLY A 44 2.74 0.45 15.39
C GLY A 44 2.58 1.55 14.36
N PHE A 45 2.88 1.25 13.09
CA PHE A 45 2.66 2.19 11.99
C PHE A 45 1.18 2.55 11.82
N ILE A 46 0.27 1.57 11.83
CA ILE A 46 -1.17 1.79 11.67
C ILE A 46 -1.72 2.68 12.80
N GLU A 47 -1.32 2.43 14.05
CA GLU A 47 -1.79 3.23 15.18
C GLU A 47 -1.35 4.69 15.03
N LEU A 48 -0.06 4.93 14.80
CA LEU A 48 0.47 6.29 14.64
C LEU A 48 -0.11 7.00 13.40
N TRP A 49 -0.18 6.29 12.27
CA TRP A 49 -0.69 6.84 11.01
C TRP A 49 -2.20 7.12 11.03
N SER A 50 -2.98 6.44 11.88
CA SER A 50 -4.43 6.68 11.98
C SER A 50 -4.82 7.64 13.11
N LEU A 51 -3.90 7.92 14.02
CA LEU A 51 -4.17 8.65 15.27
C LEU A 51 -4.80 10.03 15.02
N GLN A 52 -4.20 10.86 14.17
CA GLN A 52 -4.71 12.23 13.94
C GLN A 52 -6.13 12.24 13.36
N THR A 53 -6.46 11.30 12.47
CA THR A 53 -7.80 11.19 11.89
C THR A 53 -8.83 10.76 12.95
N ARG A 54 -8.46 9.80 13.81
CA ARG A 54 -9.32 9.35 14.93
C ARG A 54 -9.58 10.48 15.93
N MET A 55 -8.55 11.27 16.27
CA MET A 55 -8.70 12.42 17.17
C MET A 55 -9.59 13.50 16.57
N ALA A 56 -9.38 13.87 15.30
CA ALA A 56 -10.20 14.87 14.62
C ALA A 56 -11.69 14.46 14.58
N TYR A 57 -11.95 13.18 14.32
CA TYR A 57 -13.31 12.62 14.36
C TYR A 57 -13.93 12.74 15.75
N GLN A 58 -13.19 12.39 16.81
CA GLN A 58 -13.67 12.49 18.19
C GLN A 58 -13.99 13.93 18.59
N ILE A 59 -13.13 14.90 18.23
CA ILE A 59 -13.36 16.32 18.51
C ILE A 59 -14.64 16.80 17.80
N ARG A 60 -14.79 16.48 16.51
CA ARG A 60 -15.98 16.85 15.72
C ARG A 60 -17.26 16.29 16.33
N ASN A 61 -17.23 15.05 16.83
CA ASN A 61 -18.42 14.42 17.40
C ASN A 61 -18.76 14.96 18.78
N ARG A 62 -17.77 15.28 19.62
CA ARG A 62 -18.00 15.97 20.90
C ARG A 62 -18.70 17.32 20.72
N GLY A 63 -18.38 18.06 19.66
CA GLY A 63 -19.06 19.31 19.33
C GLY A 63 -20.53 19.16 18.94
N LYS A 64 -20.97 17.96 18.51
CA LYS A 64 -22.35 17.68 18.11
C LYS A 64 -23.25 17.23 19.27
N GLU A 65 -22.68 16.61 20.31
CA GLU A 65 -23.44 16.17 21.49
C GLU A 65 -23.72 17.32 22.47
N GLY A 66 -23.01 18.44 22.34
CA GLY A 66 -23.19 19.65 23.16
C GLY A 66 -23.99 20.78 22.51
N SER A 67 -24.63 20.55 21.36
CA SER A 67 -25.58 21.46 20.67
C SER A 67 -26.97 20.85 20.65
#